data_AF-A0A917SM05-F1
#
_entry.id   AF-A0A917SM05-F1
#
_cell.length_a   1.000
_cell.length_b   1.000
_cell.length_c   1.000
_cell.angle_alpha   90.00
_cell.angle_beta   90.00
_cell.angle_gamma   90.00
#
_symmetry.space_group_name_H-M   'P 1'
#
loop_
_entity.id
_entity.type
_entity.pdbx_description
1 polymer ?
#
loop_
_entity_poly.entity_id
_entity_poly.type
_entity_poly.pdbx_seq_one_letter_code
_entity_poly.pdbx_strand_id
1 'polypeptide(L)'
;MTMRLTTFLLAAALPGAVLAEGARLELDCTFVTACDAAGQCAPGHGPARFVVEPEAIDDDGTGLYTLWVDDGEGHTATGASRTGPFAWAPEEDVRMQLALTGETSALWIRQTLGTGGETPAGAEIDLMTCEVTF
;
A
#
# COMPACT_ATOMS: atom_id res chain seq x y z
N MET A 1 27.81 2.89 68.07
CA MET A 1 28.19 1.71 67.27
C MET A 1 27.72 1.96 65.85
N THR A 2 28.66 2.28 64.98
CA THR A 2 28.48 2.72 63.60
C THR A 2 28.19 1.51 62.73
N MET A 3 27.08 1.48 61.98
CA MET A 3 26.82 0.45 60.98
C MET A 3 26.63 1.11 59.61
N ARG A 4 27.53 0.74 58.70
CA ARG A 4 27.65 1.17 57.31
C ARG A 4 26.82 0.27 56.39
N LEU A 5 26.46 0.84 55.23
CA LEU A 5 26.15 0.18 53.94
C LEU A 5 24.86 -0.66 53.91
N THR A 6 23.99 -0.55 52.91
CA THR A 6 24.31 -0.81 51.49
C THR A 6 23.23 -0.18 50.59
N THR A 7 23.66 0.66 49.67
CA THR A 7 22.83 1.24 48.60
C THR A 7 22.45 0.13 47.60
N PHE A 8 21.16 -0.20 47.51
CA PHE A 8 20.61 -0.99 46.41
C PHE A 8 20.21 -0.03 45.29
N LEU A 9 21.05 0.10 44.25
CA LEU A 9 20.67 0.72 42.99
C LEU A 9 19.72 -0.24 42.27
N LEU A 10 18.41 0.01 42.33
CA LEU A 10 17.46 -0.59 41.38
C LEU A 10 17.59 0.16 40.05
N ALA A 11 18.34 -0.41 39.11
CA ALA A 11 18.26 -0.01 37.71
C ALA A 11 16.94 -0.54 37.14
N ALA A 12 15.88 0.27 37.22
CA ALA A 12 14.64 -0.01 36.53
C ALA A 12 14.90 0.09 35.02
N ALA A 13 14.88 -1.06 34.35
CA ALA A 13 14.88 -1.17 32.91
C ALA A 13 13.69 -0.36 32.37
N LEU A 14 13.99 0.74 31.66
CA LEU A 14 13.01 1.40 30.82
C LEU A 14 12.61 0.40 29.73
N PRO A 15 11.33 0.02 29.60
CA PRO A 15 10.89 -0.65 28.39
C PRO A 15 11.15 0.33 27.25
N GLY A 16 12.14 0.02 26.40
CA GLY A 16 12.31 0.73 25.15
C GLY A 16 10.96 0.67 24.44
N ALA A 17 10.42 1.82 24.08
CA ALA A 17 9.32 1.89 23.14
C ALA A 17 9.84 1.21 21.86
N VAL A 18 9.47 -0.05 21.67
CA VAL A 18 9.53 -0.69 20.37
C VAL A 18 8.48 0.07 19.57
N LEU A 19 8.92 1.12 18.87
CA LEU A 19 8.17 1.64 17.74
C LEU A 19 8.13 0.47 16.76
N ALA A 20 7.07 -0.32 16.85
CA ALA A 20 6.63 -1.11 15.72
C ALA A 20 6.19 -0.09 14.67
N GLU A 21 7.16 0.47 13.94
CA GLU A 21 6.86 1.13 12.68
C GLU A 21 6.43 0.00 11.74
N GLY A 22 5.14 -0.36 11.81
CA GLY A 22 4.51 -1.18 10.80
C GLY A 22 4.79 -0.49 9.49
N ALA A 23 5.62 -1.13 8.65
CA ALA A 23 6.24 -0.52 7.50
C ALA A 23 5.16 -0.02 6.52
N ARG A 24 4.77 1.25 6.70
CA ARG A 24 3.89 1.99 5.81
C ARG A 24 4.67 2.26 4.54
N LEU A 25 4.11 1.85 3.41
CA LEU A 25 4.65 2.12 2.10
C LEU A 25 3.92 3.33 1.54
N GLU A 26 4.67 4.39 1.27
CA GLU A 26 4.18 5.58 0.60
C GLU A 26 4.86 5.72 -0.75
N LEU A 27 4.07 5.97 -1.79
CA LEU A 27 4.53 6.08 -3.16
C LEU A 27 4.02 7.39 -3.74
N ASP A 28 4.93 8.24 -4.19
CA ASP A 28 4.60 9.34 -5.08
C ASP A 28 4.86 8.89 -6.52
N CYS A 29 3.78 8.75 -7.29
CA CYS A 29 3.78 8.24 -8.64
C CYS A 29 3.42 9.32 -9.66
N THR A 30 3.89 9.15 -10.89
CA THR A 30 3.43 9.89 -12.07
C THR A 30 3.01 8.89 -13.14
N PHE A 31 1.80 9.08 -13.67
CA PHE A 31 1.30 8.34 -14.82
C PHE A 31 2.11 8.68 -16.07
N VAL A 32 2.82 7.70 -16.62
CA VAL A 32 3.58 7.86 -17.87
C VAL A 32 2.77 7.44 -19.08
N THR A 33 1.97 6.37 -18.95
CA THR A 33 1.09 5.86 -20.01
C THR A 33 -0.20 5.36 -19.38
N ALA A 34 -1.34 5.70 -19.98
CA ALA A 34 -2.65 5.18 -19.62
C ALA A 34 -3.23 4.40 -20.81
N CYS A 35 -3.67 3.16 -20.58
CA CYS A 35 -4.27 2.30 -21.59
C CYS A 35 -5.72 1.97 -21.23
N ASP A 36 -6.63 2.08 -22.20
CA ASP A 36 -8.06 1.81 -22.02
C ASP A 36 -8.45 0.35 -22.32
N ALA A 37 -9.74 0.04 -22.16
CA ALA A 37 -10.31 -1.28 -22.40
C ALA A 37 -10.27 -1.73 -23.87
N ALA A 38 -10.06 -0.83 -24.83
CA ALA A 38 -9.84 -1.17 -26.23
C ALA A 38 -8.34 -1.44 -26.52
N GLY A 39 -7.47 -1.32 -25.52
CA GLY A 39 -6.02 -1.46 -25.65
C GLY A 39 -5.36 -0.25 -26.28
N GLN A 40 -6.04 0.90 -26.33
CA GLN A 40 -5.49 2.14 -26.83
C GLN A 40 -4.74 2.84 -25.71
N CYS A 41 -3.49 3.23 -25.96
CA CYS A 41 -2.65 3.89 -24.97
C CYS A 41 -2.36 5.34 -25.35
N ALA A 42 -2.37 6.21 -24.35
CA ALA A 42 -2.07 7.64 -24.45
C ALA A 42 -1.07 8.06 -23.35
N PRO A 43 -0.47 9.27 -23.46
CA PRO A 43 0.30 9.83 -22.35
C PRO A 43 -0.53 9.88 -21.06
N GLY A 44 0.12 9.61 -19.92
CA GLY A 44 -0.54 9.61 -18.62
C GLY A 44 -1.03 10.99 -18.17
N HIS A 45 -1.79 11.01 -17.07
CA HIS A 45 -2.64 12.13 -16.67
C HIS A 45 -2.20 12.84 -15.37
N GLY A 46 -0.93 12.79 -15.00
CA GLY A 46 -0.37 13.56 -13.89
C GLY A 46 0.13 12.70 -12.71
N PRO A 47 0.25 13.29 -11.51
CA PRO A 47 0.69 12.56 -10.32
C PRO A 47 -0.44 11.75 -9.66
N ALA A 48 -0.07 10.75 -8.87
CA ALA A 48 -0.91 10.06 -7.90
C ALA A 48 -0.08 9.66 -6.69
N ARG A 49 -0.67 9.71 -5.50
CA ARG A 49 -0.06 9.18 -4.28
C ARG A 49 -0.74 7.89 -3.85
N PHE A 50 0.05 6.90 -3.47
CA PHE A 50 -0.46 5.68 -2.85
C PHE A 50 0.11 5.56 -1.45
N VAL A 51 -0.75 5.20 -0.50
CA VAL A 51 -0.34 4.83 0.85
C VAL A 51 -0.83 3.42 1.10
N VAL A 52 0.05 2.55 1.58
CA VAL A 52 -0.26 1.17 1.92
C VAL A 52 0.22 0.88 3.34
N GLU A 53 -0.72 0.59 4.24
CA GLU A 53 -0.45 0.32 5.65
C GLU A 53 -0.75 -1.15 5.97
N PRO A 54 0.18 -1.91 6.56
CA PRO A 54 -0.08 -3.28 6.98
C PRO A 54 -1.04 -3.33 8.18
N GLU A 55 -2.12 -4.12 8.06
CA GLU A 55 -3.10 -4.33 9.13
C GLU A 55 -2.88 -5.67 9.83
N ALA A 56 -2.80 -6.75 9.04
CA ALA A 56 -2.62 -8.10 9.55
C ALA A 56 -1.90 -8.95 8.49
N ILE A 57 -0.58 -9.09 8.65
CA ILE A 57 0.30 -9.79 7.71
C ILE A 57 1.09 -10.90 8.41
N ASP A 58 1.46 -11.93 7.67
CA ASP A 58 2.40 -12.96 8.11
C ASP A 58 3.86 -12.50 7.98
N ASP A 59 4.80 -13.41 8.32
CA ASP A 59 6.24 -13.13 8.28
C ASP A 59 6.75 -12.79 6.86
N ASP A 60 6.09 -13.32 5.83
CA ASP A 60 6.38 -13.05 4.42
C ASP A 60 5.75 -11.74 3.93
N GLY A 61 4.90 -11.11 4.75
CA GLY A 61 4.15 -9.92 4.41
C GLY A 61 2.89 -10.18 3.59
N THR A 62 2.42 -11.42 3.53
CA THR A 62 1.13 -11.73 2.92
C THR A 62 0.02 -11.43 3.92
N GLY A 63 -1.07 -10.79 3.48
CA GLY A 63 -2.20 -10.55 4.37
C GLY A 63 -3.01 -9.31 4.02
N LEU A 64 -3.57 -8.69 5.06
CA LEU A 64 -4.45 -7.53 4.96
C LEU A 64 -3.66 -6.23 5.12
N TYR A 65 -4.05 -5.27 4.29
CA TYR A 65 -3.53 -3.92 4.26
C TYR A 65 -4.69 -2.92 4.17
N THR A 66 -4.47 -1.69 4.57
CA THR A 66 -5.29 -0.56 4.14
C THR A 66 -4.55 0.23 3.07
N LEU A 67 -5.24 0.55 1.98
CA LEU A 67 -4.71 1.27 0.83
C LEU A 67 -5.49 2.56 0.59
N TRP A 68 -4.79 3.66 0.45
CA TRP A 68 -5.34 4.95 0.05
C TRP A 68 -4.74 5.37 -1.29
N VAL A 69 -5.57 6.01 -2.12
CA VAL A 69 -5.16 6.71 -3.33
C VAL A 69 -5.45 8.19 -3.12
N ASP A 70 -4.43 9.03 -3.27
CA ASP A 70 -4.46 10.46 -2.97
C ASP A 70 -5.07 10.73 -1.58
N ASP A 71 -5.98 11.70 -1.47
CA ASP A 71 -6.74 12.01 -0.25
C ASP A 71 -8.08 11.25 -0.17
N GLY A 72 -8.18 10.11 -0.86
CA GLY A 72 -9.38 9.27 -0.92
C GLY A 72 -9.66 8.46 0.35
N GLU A 73 -10.74 7.67 0.29
CA GLU A 73 -11.07 6.72 1.36
C GLU A 73 -10.06 5.57 1.44
N GLY A 74 -9.82 5.06 2.65
CA GLY A 74 -9.00 3.87 2.85
C GLY A 74 -9.77 2.61 2.51
N HIS A 75 -9.19 1.77 1.65
CA HIS A 75 -9.77 0.50 1.23
C HIS A 75 -9.02 -0.67 1.85
N THR A 76 -9.76 -1.67 2.33
CA THR A 76 -9.15 -2.95 2.69
C THR A 76 -8.61 -3.64 1.43
N ALA A 77 -7.33 -3.93 1.44
CA ALA A 77 -6.60 -4.59 0.37
C ALA A 77 -6.00 -5.92 0.87
N THR A 78 -5.78 -6.85 -0.06
CA THR A 78 -4.94 -8.03 0.15
C THR A 78 -3.60 -7.83 -0.53
N GLY A 79 -2.51 -8.09 0.20
CA GLY A 79 -1.15 -8.06 -0.34
C GLY A 79 -0.56 -9.46 -0.41
N ALA A 80 0.15 -9.75 -1.50
CA ALA A 80 0.89 -11.01 -1.66
C ALA A 80 2.32 -10.97 -1.07
N SER A 81 2.77 -9.78 -0.65
CA SER A 81 4.03 -9.54 0.07
C SER A 81 4.01 -8.11 0.64
N ARG A 82 5.07 -7.71 1.36
CA ARG A 82 5.25 -6.32 1.85
C ARG A 82 5.29 -5.25 0.75
N THR A 83 5.61 -5.65 -0.48
CA THR A 83 5.70 -4.76 -1.65
C THR A 83 4.61 -5.07 -2.68
N GLY A 84 3.61 -5.87 -2.30
CA GLY A 84 2.48 -6.23 -3.14
C GLY A 84 2.72 -7.48 -4.01
N PRO A 85 1.96 -7.63 -5.11
CA PRO A 85 0.87 -6.75 -5.54
C PRO A 85 -0.22 -6.62 -4.46
N PHE A 86 -0.88 -5.46 -4.45
CA PHE A 86 -1.99 -5.16 -3.56
C PHE A 86 -3.28 -5.14 -4.38
N ALA A 87 -4.27 -5.92 -3.98
CA ALA A 87 -5.57 -6.00 -4.65
C ALA A 87 -6.68 -5.52 -3.73
N TRP A 88 -7.61 -4.71 -4.25
CA TRP A 88 -8.77 -4.23 -3.51
C TRP A 88 -9.98 -4.05 -4.42
N ALA A 89 -11.13 -3.82 -3.80
CA ALA A 89 -12.40 -3.59 -4.48
C ALA A 89 -13.10 -2.38 -3.84
N PRO A 90 -13.05 -1.18 -4.45
CA PRO A 90 -13.75 -0.03 -3.92
C PRO A 90 -15.28 -0.17 -4.07
N GLU A 91 -15.72 -0.95 -5.06
CA GLU A 91 -17.12 -1.20 -5.38
C GLU A 91 -17.32 -2.68 -5.77
N GLU A 92 -18.57 -3.17 -5.77
CA GLU A 92 -18.87 -4.59 -5.97
C GLU A 92 -18.36 -5.11 -7.32
N ASP A 93 -18.46 -4.32 -8.38
CA ASP A 93 -18.08 -4.67 -9.75
C ASP A 93 -16.71 -4.12 -10.17
N VAL A 94 -15.98 -3.44 -9.27
CA VAL A 94 -14.66 -2.88 -9.54
C VAL A 94 -13.58 -3.68 -8.84
N ARG A 95 -12.54 -4.07 -9.57
CA ARG A 95 -11.33 -4.67 -9.03
C ARG A 95 -10.14 -3.80 -9.37
N MET A 96 -9.30 -3.55 -8.39
CA MET A 96 -8.09 -2.76 -8.54
C MET A 96 -6.88 -3.56 -8.09
N GLN A 97 -5.75 -3.36 -8.76
CA GLN A 97 -4.47 -3.92 -8.35
C GLN A 97 -3.34 -2.91 -8.55
N LEU A 98 -2.52 -2.73 -7.52
CA LEU A 98 -1.26 -1.99 -7.58
C LEU A 98 -0.11 -2.98 -7.53
N ALA A 99 0.77 -2.95 -8.52
CA ALA A 99 1.94 -3.82 -8.58
C ALA A 99 3.20 -2.99 -8.79
N LEU A 100 4.16 -3.11 -7.85
CA LEU A 100 5.51 -2.61 -8.08
C LEU A 100 6.21 -3.56 -9.06
N THR A 101 6.72 -3.01 -10.15
CA THR A 101 7.33 -3.79 -11.24
C THR A 101 8.84 -3.58 -11.37
N GLY A 102 9.39 -2.65 -10.59
CA GLY A 102 10.80 -2.32 -10.51
C GLY A 102 11.05 -1.33 -9.38
N GLU A 103 12.28 -0.84 -9.25
CA GLU A 103 12.65 0.11 -8.18
C GLU A 103 11.90 1.44 -8.28
N THR A 104 11.57 1.87 -9.50
CA THR A 104 10.89 3.14 -9.76
C THR A 104 9.70 2.99 -10.68
N SER A 105 9.15 1.78 -10.85
CA SER A 105 8.05 1.53 -11.78
C SER A 105 6.94 0.74 -11.12
N ALA A 106 5.71 1.09 -11.47
CA ALA A 106 4.52 0.40 -11.00
C ALA A 106 3.45 0.32 -12.10
N LEU A 107 2.52 -0.63 -11.92
CA LEU A 107 1.30 -0.74 -12.69
C LEU A 107 0.10 -0.55 -11.76
N TRP A 108 -0.85 0.28 -12.19
CA TRP A 108 -2.18 0.32 -11.59
C TRP A 108 -3.20 -0.22 -12.58
N ILE A 109 -3.83 -1.33 -12.21
CA ILE A 109 -4.80 -2.04 -13.02
C ILE A 109 -6.17 -1.80 -12.42
N ARG A 110 -7.15 -1.42 -13.24
CA ARG A 110 -8.56 -1.25 -12.87
C ARG A 110 -9.41 -2.11 -13.77
N GLN A 111 -10.33 -2.88 -13.21
CA GLN A 111 -11.22 -3.75 -13.95
C GLN A 111 -12.65 -3.49 -13.51
N THR A 112 -13.54 -3.31 -14.48
CA THR A 112 -14.99 -3.36 -14.27
C THR A 112 -15.47 -4.73 -14.74
N LEU A 113 -16.18 -5.44 -13.88
CA LEU A 113 -16.62 -6.82 -14.15
C LEU A 113 -17.90 -6.89 -15.00
N GLY A 114 -18.65 -5.80 -15.08
CA GLY A 114 -19.88 -5.70 -15.87
C GLY A 114 -21.02 -6.60 -15.38
N THR A 115 -21.00 -6.97 -14.10
CA THR A 115 -21.97 -7.87 -13.47
C THR A 115 -23.29 -7.19 -13.09
N GLY A 116 -23.35 -5.85 -13.17
CA GLY A 116 -24.51 -5.02 -12.81
C GLY A 116 -25.41 -4.57 -13.98
N GLY A 117 -25.08 -4.91 -15.23
CA GLY A 117 -25.91 -4.63 -16.42
C GLY A 117 -25.90 -3.19 -16.96
N GLU A 118 -25.44 -2.20 -16.17
CA GLU A 118 -25.32 -0.80 -16.62
C GLU A 118 -23.93 -0.46 -17.19
N THR A 119 -22.86 -1.01 -16.60
CA THR A 119 -21.48 -0.78 -17.07
C THR A 119 -20.95 -2.02 -17.79
N PRO A 120 -20.43 -1.92 -19.02
CA PRO A 120 -19.80 -3.07 -19.67
C PRO A 120 -18.53 -3.48 -18.95
N ALA A 121 -18.15 -4.76 -19.09
CA ALA A 121 -16.87 -5.21 -18.58
C ALA A 121 -15.71 -4.48 -19.31
N GLY A 122 -14.69 -4.11 -18.56
CA GLY A 122 -13.56 -3.33 -19.07
C GLY A 122 -12.33 -3.49 -18.20
N ALA A 123 -11.17 -3.19 -18.76
CA ALA A 123 -9.91 -3.16 -18.02
C ALA A 123 -9.07 -1.98 -18.50
N GLU A 124 -8.52 -1.25 -17.54
CA GLU A 124 -7.61 -0.14 -17.78
C GLU A 124 -6.30 -0.44 -17.06
N ILE A 125 -5.19 0.02 -17.65
CA ILE A 125 -3.86 -0.14 -17.07
C ILE A 125 -3.11 1.17 -17.20
N ASP A 126 -2.60 1.64 -16.06
CA ASP A 126 -1.63 2.70 -16.02
C ASP A 126 -0.23 2.16 -15.77
N LEU A 127 0.72 2.67 -16.55
CA LEU A 127 2.14 2.53 -16.29
C LEU A 127 2.59 3.80 -15.56
N MET A 128 3.29 3.62 -14.46
CA MET A 128 3.71 4.71 -13.58
C MET A 128 5.20 4.65 -13.32
N THR A 129 5.80 5.82 -13.14
CA THR A 129 7.09 5.98 -12.45
C THR A 129 6.80 6.41 -11.02
N CYS A 130 7.40 5.77 -10.04
CA CYS A 130 7.13 6.02 -8.63
C CYS A 130 8.41 6.16 -7.82
N GLU A 131 8.34 6.94 -6.74
CA GLU A 131 9.37 7.07 -5.71
C GLU A 131 8.77 6.72 -4.35
N VAL A 132 9.55 6.07 -3.49
CA VAL A 132 9.14 5.77 -2.11
C VAL A 132 9.40 7.01 -1.24
N THR A 133 8.37 7.50 -0.53
CA THR A 133 8.44 8.75 0.25
C THR A 133 8.07 8.51 1.71
N PHE A 134 9.06 8.16 2.53
CA PHE A 134 8.93 7.81 3.96
C PHE A 134 8.19 8.84 4.83
#